data_AF-A0A2X2CL77-F1
#
_entry.id   AF-A0A2X2CL77-F1
#
_cell.length_a   1.000
_cell.length_b   1.000
_cell.length_c   1.000
_cell.angle_alpha   90.00
_cell.angle_beta   90.00
_cell.angle_gamma   90.00
#
_symmetry.space_group_name_H-M   'P 1'
#
loop_
_entity.id
_entity.type
_entity.pdbx_description
1 polymer ?
#
loop_
_entity_poly.entity_id
_entity_poly.type
_entity_poly.pdbx_seq_one_letter_code
_entity_poly.pdbx_strand_id
1 'polypeptide(L)'
;MPVEFLTHAEVCELTGARTRAGQIRVLAKNGIRHTIKMNGWPCVTAAAVIGSVHQVPVDIPKWSPVSEMTNSTAALIRELFALEMPMIPWHESG
;
A
#
# COMPACT_ATOMS: atom_id res chain seq x y z
N MET A 1 7.63 11.65 15.42
CA MET A 1 6.58 12.62 15.84
C MET A 1 5.27 11.85 15.95
N PRO A 2 4.57 11.89 17.10
CA PRO A 2 3.24 11.28 17.20
C PRO A 2 2.26 11.96 16.23
N VAL A 3 1.25 11.21 15.76
CA VAL A 3 0.19 11.78 14.92
C VAL A 3 -0.81 12.50 15.84
N GLU A 4 -0.94 13.80 15.64
CA GLU A 4 -1.85 14.65 16.39
C GLU A 4 -3.16 14.88 15.61
N PHE A 5 -4.29 14.65 16.27
CA PHE A 5 -5.62 14.82 15.70
C PHE A 5 -6.28 16.06 16.29
N LEU A 6 -6.99 16.81 15.44
CA LEU A 6 -7.82 17.91 15.89
C LEU A 6 -9.00 17.38 16.71
N THR A 7 -9.30 18.12 17.77
CA THR A 7 -10.51 17.96 18.57
C THR A 7 -11.75 18.38 17.77
N HIS A 8 -12.93 18.01 18.25
CA HIS A 8 -14.17 18.41 17.61
C HIS A 8 -14.39 19.93 17.61
N ALA A 9 -13.96 20.62 18.67
CA ALA A 9 -14.06 22.07 18.78
C ALA A 9 -13.19 22.76 17.73
N GLU A 10 -11.94 22.32 17.58
CA GLU A 10 -11.03 22.85 16.55
C GLU A 10 -11.55 22.58 15.13
N VAL A 11 -12.17 21.42 14.88
CA VAL A 11 -12.80 21.14 13.58
C VAL A 11 -14.02 22.05 13.35
N CYS A 12 -14.80 22.38 14.38
CA CYS A 12 -15.90 23.35 14.27
C CYS A 12 -15.37 24.74 13.92
N GLU A 13 -14.30 25.18 14.56
CA GLU A 13 -13.67 26.48 14.31
C GLU A 13 -13.07 26.53 12.90
N LEU A 14 -12.28 25.51 12.52
CA LEU A 14 -11.66 25.39 11.21
C LEU A 14 -12.67 25.45 10.06
N THR A 15 -13.84 24.84 10.23
CA THR A 15 -14.85 24.71 9.17
C THR A 15 -15.95 25.79 9.23
N GLY A 16 -16.09 26.48 10.36
CA GLY A 16 -17.26 27.32 10.66
C GLY A 16 -18.58 26.55 10.73
N ALA A 17 -18.54 25.21 10.71
CA ALA A 17 -19.71 24.35 10.63
C ALA A 17 -19.82 23.47 11.89
N ARG A 18 -21.03 23.40 12.44
CA ARG A 18 -21.35 22.53 13.59
C ARG A 18 -22.14 21.27 13.22
N THR A 19 -22.37 21.06 11.92
CA THR A 19 -23.05 19.87 11.41
C THR A 19 -22.05 18.98 10.68
N ARG A 20 -22.18 17.66 10.83
CA ARG A 20 -21.34 16.66 10.16
C ARG A 20 -21.21 16.93 8.65
N ALA A 21 -22.35 17.12 7.98
CA ALA A 21 -22.39 17.38 6.55
C ALA A 21 -21.68 18.69 6.15
N GLY A 22 -21.85 19.75 6.97
CA GLY A 22 -21.18 21.03 6.74
C GLY A 22 -19.66 20.92 6.89
N GLN A 23 -19.19 20.23 7.94
CA GLN A 23 -17.76 20.01 8.16
C GLN A 23 -17.12 19.24 7.00
N ILE A 24 -17.71 18.12 6.59
CA ILE A 24 -17.20 17.30 5.47
C ILE A 24 -17.16 18.12 4.17
N ARG A 25 -18.21 18.90 3.90
CA ARG A 25 -18.27 19.75 2.69
C ARG A 25 -17.15 20.77 2.65
N VAL A 26 -16.87 21.45 3.76
CA VAL A 26 -15.81 22.46 3.85
C VAL A 26 -14.43 21.82 3.71
N LEU A 27 -14.19 20.71 4.44
CA LEU A 27 -12.91 19.99 4.36
C LEU A 27 -12.63 19.50 2.93
N ALA A 28 -13.62 18.90 2.26
CA ALA A 28 -13.50 18.45 0.88
C ALA A 28 -13.27 19.62 -0.10
N LYS A 29 -14.03 20.72 0.05
CA LYS A 29 -13.88 21.90 -0.82
C LYS A 29 -12.49 22.54 -0.71
N ASN A 30 -11.89 22.52 0.49
CA ASN A 30 -10.57 23.08 0.75
C ASN A 30 -9.42 22.08 0.51
N GLY A 31 -9.71 20.85 0.07
CA GLY A 31 -8.70 19.83 -0.17
C GLY A 31 -7.98 19.34 1.10
N ILE A 32 -8.58 19.56 2.28
CA ILE A 32 -7.99 19.11 3.55
C ILE A 32 -8.22 17.61 3.68
N ARG A 33 -7.12 16.85 3.78
CA ARG A 33 -7.17 15.39 3.98
C ARG A 33 -7.86 15.07 5.30
N HIS A 34 -8.91 14.25 5.21
CA HIS A 34 -9.69 13.82 6.35
C HIS A 34 -10.19 12.39 6.14
N THR A 35 -10.45 11.70 7.24
CA THR A 35 -11.13 10.39 7.23
C THR A 35 -12.45 10.51 7.97
N ILE A 36 -13.36 9.55 7.75
CA ILE A 36 -14.63 9.50 8.45
C ILE A 36 -14.54 8.39 9.51
N LYS A 37 -14.70 8.76 10.79
CA LYS A 37 -14.75 7.79 11.89
C LYS A 37 -16.04 6.97 11.82
N MET A 38 -16.09 5.86 12.56
CA MET A 38 -17.28 5.00 12.65
C MET A 38 -18.52 5.75 13.16
N ASN A 39 -18.34 6.76 14.02
CA ASN A 39 -19.42 7.63 14.49
C ASN A 39 -19.91 8.66 13.44
N GLY A 40 -19.31 8.65 12.24
CA GLY A 40 -19.65 9.53 11.12
C GLY A 40 -18.93 10.88 11.12
N TRP A 41 -18.27 11.29 12.21
CA TRP A 41 -17.60 12.59 12.25
C TRP A 41 -16.25 12.56 11.51
N PRO A 42 -15.85 13.67 10.88
CA PRO A 42 -14.54 13.78 10.26
C PRO A 42 -13.43 13.73 11.31
N CYS A 43 -12.33 13.10 10.93
CA CYS A 43 -11.07 13.07 11.65
C CYS A 43 -10.03 13.80 10.80
N VAL A 44 -9.39 14.81 11.39
CA VAL A 44 -8.39 15.65 10.71
C VAL A 44 -7.13 15.65 11.55
N THR A 45 -5.97 15.46 10.91
CA THR A 45 -4.68 15.57 11.58
C THR A 45 -4.18 17.01 11.51
N ALA A 46 -3.45 17.47 12.53
CA ALA A 46 -2.86 18.81 12.52
C ALA A 46 -1.95 19.03 11.28
N ALA A 47 -1.21 17.99 10.89
CA ALA A 47 -0.37 17.99 9.69
C ALA A 47 -1.13 18.20 8.36
N ALA A 48 -2.41 17.81 8.30
CA ALA A 48 -3.23 18.02 7.11
C ALA A 48 -3.62 19.50 6.91
N VAL A 49 -3.60 20.30 7.98
CA VAL A 49 -3.98 21.72 7.97
C VAL A 49 -2.75 22.63 7.84
N ILE A 50 -1.69 22.33 8.59
CA ILE A 50 -0.46 23.14 8.61
C ILE A 50 0.33 23.01 7.30
N GLY A 51 0.04 21.97 6.50
CA GLY A 51 0.72 21.70 5.25
C GLY A 51 2.09 21.09 5.50
N SER A 52 2.16 19.76 5.58
CA SER A 52 3.44 19.07 5.43
C SER A 52 3.88 19.15 3.95
N VAL A 53 5.04 19.74 3.70
CA VAL A 53 5.73 19.94 2.40
C VAL A 53 5.89 18.66 1.55
N HIS A 54 5.56 17.49 2.07
CA HIS A 54 5.63 16.25 1.34
C HIS A 54 4.29 15.88 0.70
N GLN A 55 4.04 16.49 -0.46
CA GLN A 55 3.51 15.69 -1.56
C GLN A 55 4.62 14.71 -1.96
N VAL A 56 4.81 13.64 -1.19
CA VAL A 56 5.50 12.47 -1.75
C VAL A 56 4.55 11.99 -2.84
N PRO A 57 4.96 11.97 -4.11
CA PRO A 57 4.20 11.26 -5.12
C PRO A 57 3.95 9.87 -4.55
N VAL A 58 2.68 9.49 -4.41
CA VAL A 58 2.37 8.08 -4.20
C VAL A 58 2.78 7.44 -5.50
N ASP A 59 4.00 6.89 -5.55
CA ASP A 59 4.37 5.90 -6.54
C ASP A 59 3.39 4.75 -6.31
N ILE A 60 2.27 4.78 -7.04
CA ILE A 60 1.31 3.69 -7.04
C ILE A 60 2.13 2.50 -7.55
N PRO A 61 2.43 1.48 -6.73
CA PRO A 61 3.18 0.34 -7.21
C PRO A 61 2.35 -0.26 -8.34
N LYS A 62 2.85 -0.15 -9.57
CA LYS A 62 2.25 -0.80 -10.72
C LYS A 62 2.28 -2.29 -10.41
N TRP A 63 1.11 -2.87 -10.22
CA TRP A 63 0.99 -4.30 -9.95
C TRP A 63 1.69 -5.06 -11.08
N SER A 64 2.76 -5.77 -10.73
CA SER A 64 3.43 -6.73 -11.61
C SER A 64 3.00 -8.13 -11.18
N PRO A 65 2.49 -8.96 -12.10
CA PRO A 65 2.23 -10.37 -11.79
C PRO A 65 3.54 -11.05 -11.40
N VAL A 66 3.49 -11.92 -10.40
CA VAL A 66 4.61 -12.74 -9.86
C VAL A 66 4.99 -13.85 -10.86
N SER A 67 5.16 -13.54 -12.14
CA SER A 67 5.53 -14.51 -13.18
C SER A 67 6.98 -14.36 -13.67
N GLU A 68 7.74 -13.39 -13.19
CA GLU A 68 9.16 -13.26 -13.58
C GLU A 68 10.12 -14.21 -12.83
N MET A 69 9.60 -15.05 -11.93
CA MET A 69 10.40 -15.99 -11.13
C MET A 69 10.38 -17.44 -11.64
N THR A 70 10.09 -17.69 -12.93
CA THR A 70 10.06 -19.07 -13.48
C THR A 70 11.22 -19.42 -14.41
N ASN A 71 12.15 -18.52 -14.70
CA ASN A 71 13.21 -18.81 -15.68
C ASN A 71 14.49 -19.42 -15.10
N SER A 72 14.61 -19.63 -13.78
CA SER A 72 15.84 -20.15 -13.18
C SER A 72 15.82 -21.65 -12.84
N THR A 73 14.66 -22.24 -12.55
CA THR A 73 14.60 -23.68 -12.18
C THR A 73 14.58 -24.62 -13.39
N ALA A 74 13.86 -24.26 -14.46
CA ALA A 74 13.80 -25.09 -15.68
C ALA A 74 15.12 -25.07 -16.48
N ALA A 75 15.90 -23.99 -16.38
CA ALA A 75 17.23 -23.89 -16.97
C ALA A 75 18.21 -24.84 -16.28
N LEU A 76 18.23 -24.86 -14.94
CA LEU A 76 19.09 -25.76 -14.16
C LEU A 76 18.74 -27.25 -14.39
N ILE A 77 17.45 -27.60 -14.52
CA ILE A 77 17.04 -28.99 -14.76
C ILE A 77 17.48 -29.47 -16.16
N ARG A 78 17.46 -28.61 -17.17
CA ARG A 78 17.98 -28.92 -18.52
C ARG A 78 19.50 -29.05 -18.55
N GLU A 79 20.20 -28.23 -17.78
CA GLU A 79 21.66 -28.30 -17.62
C GLU A 79 22.09 -29.55 -16.85
N LEU A 80 21.31 -29.99 -15.86
CA LEU A 80 21.54 -31.24 -15.10
C LEU A 80 21.39 -32.49 -15.97
N PHE A 81 20.41 -32.53 -16.88
CA PHE A 81 20.19 -33.65 -17.80
C PHE A 81 21.21 -33.68 -18.95
N ALA A 82 21.86 -32.57 -19.27
CA ALA A 82 22.87 -32.50 -20.34
C ALA A 82 24.26 -33.04 -19.92
N LEU A 83 24.48 -33.31 -18.63
CA LEU A 83 25.73 -33.87 -18.10
C LEU A 83 25.66 -35.38 -17.84
N GLU A 84 24.80 -36.10 -18.58
CA GLU A 84 24.72 -37.56 -18.52
C GLU A 84 26.04 -38.20 -19.03
N MET A 85 26.96 -38.46 -18.09
CA MET A 85 28.08 -39.37 -18.25
C MET A 85 27.67 -40.82 -17.90
N PRO A 86 28.37 -41.82 -18.45
CA PRO A 86 27.78 -43.11 -18.83
C PRO A 86 27.97 -44.23 -17.80
N MET A 87 27.19 -45.31 -18.01
CA MET A 87 27.30 -46.69 -17.48
C MET A 87 26.91 -46.86 -16.00
N ILE A 88 26.08 -47.85 -15.64
CA ILE A 88 26.44 -49.27 -15.47
C ILE A 88 25.21 -50.17 -15.74
N PRO A 89 25.35 -51.34 -16.41
CA PRO A 89 24.27 -52.29 -16.58
C PRO A 89 24.00 -53.03 -15.26
N TRP A 90 22.74 -53.03 -14.81
CA TRP A 90 22.31 -53.87 -13.71
C TRP A 90 21.85 -55.24 -14.23
N HIS A 91 22.54 -56.25 -13.72
CA HIS A 91 22.36 -57.67 -13.98
C HIS A 91 21.07 -58.14 -13.26
N GLU A 92 20.07 -58.62 -13.98
CA GLU A 92 18.98 -59.40 -13.38
C GLU A 92 19.21 -60.88 -13.71
N SER A 93 19.51 -61.63 -12.66
CA SER A 93 19.50 -63.09 -12.65
C SER A 93 18.05 -63.60 -12.72
N GLY A 94 17.82 -64.57 -13.60
CA GLY A 94 16.57 -65.32 -13.74
C GLY A 94 16.58 -66.16 -15.01
#